data_AF-A0A7M3X0F1-F1
#
_entry.id   AF-A0A7M3X0F1-F1
#
_cell.length_a   1.000
_cell.length_b   1.000
_cell.length_c   1.000
_cell.angle_alpha   90.00
_cell.angle_beta   90.00
_cell.angle_gamma   90.00
#
_symmetry.space_group_name_H-M   'P 1'
#
loop_
_entity.id
_entity.type
_entity.pdbx_description
1 polymer ?
#
loop_
_entity_poly.entity_id
_entity_poly.type
_entity_poly.pdbx_seq_one_letter_code
_entity_poly.pdbx_strand_id
1 'polypeptide(L)'
;MSVYITSTGAFLPGPAIPRNEVENILGMVNGQPSSLRVQIQQANQIETRHYAIDGNQKTTHSNTEMASNAAEQCLDRAFIPREKVGMLAVASTQGDLPAPGMASMVQASLGLPAIEILTTH
;
A
#
# COMPACT_ATOMS: atom_id res chain seq x y z
N MET A 1 2.18 -22.44 -22.99
CA MET A 1 2.56 -22.52 -21.56
C MET A 1 1.51 -21.78 -20.77
N SER A 2 1.00 -22.35 -19.69
CA SER A 2 -0.10 -21.76 -18.89
C SER A 2 0.43 -21.17 -17.59
N VAL A 3 -0.17 -20.08 -17.12
CA VAL A 3 0.17 -19.39 -15.87
C VAL A 3 -1.11 -19.20 -15.06
N TYR A 4 -1.01 -19.37 -13.73
CA TYR A 4 -2.16 -19.30 -12.82
C TYR A 4 -1.81 -18.43 -11.61
N ILE A 5 -2.80 -17.69 -11.10
CA ILE A 5 -2.70 -17.02 -9.80
C ILE A 5 -3.06 -18.06 -8.74
N THR A 6 -2.12 -18.40 -7.86
CA THR A 6 -2.29 -19.43 -6.83
C THR A 6 -2.51 -18.86 -5.43
N SER A 7 -2.21 -17.57 -5.21
CA SER A 7 -2.41 -16.88 -3.93
C SER A 7 -2.52 -15.37 -4.14
N THR A 8 -3.13 -14.68 -3.18
CA THR A 8 -3.20 -13.22 -3.09
C THR A 8 -3.10 -12.77 -1.64
N GLY A 9 -2.54 -11.58 -1.43
CA GLY A 9 -2.46 -10.90 -0.14
C GLY A 9 -2.83 -9.43 -0.27
N ALA A 10 -3.32 -8.85 0.81
CA ALA A 10 -3.72 -7.46 0.91
C ALA A 10 -3.39 -6.90 2.30
N PHE A 11 -2.99 -5.64 2.34
CA PHE A 11 -2.76 -4.91 3.56
C PHE A 11 -3.42 -3.53 3.46
N LEU A 12 -4.22 -3.17 4.47
CA LEU A 12 -4.91 -1.89 4.56
C LEU A 12 -4.40 -1.16 5.81
N PRO A 13 -3.74 0.01 5.67
CA PRO A 13 -3.14 0.70 6.79
C PRO A 13 -4.20 1.35 7.69
N GLY A 14 -4.02 1.26 9.00
CA GLY A 14 -4.89 1.91 9.98
C GLY A 14 -6.34 1.39 9.96
N PRO A 15 -7.24 2.01 10.74
CA PRO A 15 -8.64 1.64 10.77
C PRO A 15 -9.38 2.08 9.51
N ALA A 16 -10.54 1.49 9.26
CA ALA A 16 -11.47 1.94 8.23
C ALA A 16 -12.06 3.30 8.64
N ILE A 17 -11.68 4.36 7.93
CA ILE A 17 -12.11 5.73 8.20
C ILE A 17 -13.42 6.01 7.48
N PRO A 18 -14.51 6.36 8.18
CA PRO A 18 -15.76 6.71 7.56
C PRO A 18 -15.67 8.05 6.83
N ARG A 19 -16.48 8.21 5.78
CA ARG A 19 -16.62 9.42 4.94
C ARG A 19 -16.66 10.75 5.70
N ASN A 20 -17.31 10.80 6.85
CA ASN A 20 -17.45 12.01 7.67
C ASN A 20 -16.16 12.40 8.41
N GLU A 21 -15.23 11.46 8.62
CA GLU A 21 -13.98 11.66 9.38
C GLU A 21 -12.75 11.90 8.49
N VAL A 22 -12.86 11.74 7.18
CA VAL A 22 -11.76 11.88 6.21
C VAL A 22 -10.97 13.18 6.37
N GLU A 23 -11.66 14.31 6.57
CA GLU A 23 -11.04 15.63 6.69
C GLU A 23 -10.31 15.82 8.03
N ASN A 24 -10.69 15.06 9.06
CA ASN A 24 -9.98 15.06 10.33
C ASN A 24 -8.61 14.36 10.19
N ILE A 25 -8.53 13.33 9.35
CA ILE A 25 -7.29 12.61 9.06
C ILE A 25 -6.38 13.41 8.12
N LEU A 26 -6.94 13.91 6.99
CA LEU A 26 -6.15 14.61 5.97
C LEU A 26 -5.84 16.06 6.33
N GLY A 27 -6.61 16.66 7.23
CA GLY A 27 -6.49 18.06 7.60
C GLY A 27 -7.23 19.03 6.68
N MET A 28 -7.23 20.30 7.11
CA MET A 28 -7.85 21.42 6.42
C MET A 28 -6.78 22.36 5.86
N VAL A 29 -6.95 22.80 4.61
CA VAL A 29 -6.06 23.79 4.00
C VAL A 29 -6.39 25.17 4.57
N ASN A 30 -5.40 25.85 5.15
CA ASN A 30 -5.58 27.15 5.83
C ASN A 30 -6.66 27.14 6.92
N GLY A 31 -6.88 25.99 7.57
CA GLY A 31 -7.93 25.82 8.58
C GLY A 31 -9.35 25.92 8.03
N GLN A 32 -9.54 25.86 6.71
CA GLN A 32 -10.85 25.93 6.06
C GLN A 32 -11.31 24.54 5.61
N PRO A 33 -12.58 24.17 5.87
CA PRO A 33 -13.13 22.93 5.35
C PRO A 33 -13.23 22.97 3.83
N SER A 34 -13.03 21.82 3.19
CA SER A 34 -13.13 21.67 1.75
C SER A 34 -14.58 21.79 1.28
N SER A 35 -14.85 22.78 0.43
CA SER A 35 -16.17 23.04 -0.16
C SER A 35 -16.64 21.91 -1.08
N LEU A 36 -15.71 21.19 -1.73
CA LEU A 36 -16.02 20.12 -2.69
C LEU A 36 -16.10 18.74 -2.04
N ARG A 37 -15.68 18.58 -0.78
CA ARG A 37 -15.63 17.27 -0.10
C ARG A 37 -16.98 16.56 -0.14
N VAL A 38 -18.06 17.26 0.23
CA VAL A 38 -19.40 16.65 0.30
C VAL A 38 -19.85 16.17 -1.08
N GLN A 39 -19.71 17.00 -2.12
CA GLN A 39 -20.11 16.68 -3.48
C GLN A 39 -19.29 15.52 -4.06
N ILE A 40 -17.95 15.54 -3.92
CA ILE A 40 -17.06 14.49 -4.42
C ILE A 40 -17.36 13.16 -3.74
N GLN A 41 -17.55 13.18 -2.42
CA GLN A 41 -17.90 11.97 -1.70
C GLN A 41 -19.27 11.46 -2.15
N GLN A 42 -20.30 12.31 -2.27
CA GLN A 42 -21.62 11.89 -2.77
C GLN A 42 -21.53 11.22 -4.15
N ALA A 43 -20.69 11.76 -5.04
CA ALA A 43 -20.49 11.20 -6.37
C ALA A 43 -19.76 9.83 -6.36
N ASN A 44 -18.74 9.64 -5.52
CA ASN A 44 -17.95 8.40 -5.54
C ASN A 44 -18.52 7.26 -4.68
N GLN A 45 -19.50 7.54 -3.81
CA GLN A 45 -20.19 6.55 -2.96
C GLN A 45 -19.30 5.67 -2.07
N ILE A 46 -18.05 6.07 -1.83
CA ILE A 46 -17.17 5.35 -0.91
C ILE A 46 -17.57 5.68 0.53
N GLU A 47 -17.88 4.64 1.31
CA GLU A 47 -18.29 4.78 2.72
C GLU A 47 -17.09 4.80 3.66
N THR A 48 -16.10 3.93 3.41
CA THR A 48 -14.88 3.81 4.23
C THR A 48 -13.62 3.73 3.39
N ARG A 49 -12.51 4.19 3.95
CA ARG A 49 -11.18 4.11 3.34
C ARG A 49 -10.07 4.05 4.38
N HIS A 50 -8.87 3.69 3.95
CA HIS A 50 -7.70 3.50 4.80
C HIS A 50 -6.61 4.51 4.45
N TYR A 51 -5.90 5.00 5.45
CA TYR A 51 -4.79 5.95 5.29
C TYR A 51 -3.58 5.48 6.09
N ALA A 52 -2.40 5.55 5.48
CA ALA A 52 -1.12 5.40 6.16
C ALA A 52 -0.72 6.66 6.94
N ILE A 53 -1.69 7.35 7.54
CA ILE A 53 -1.55 8.61 8.30
C ILE A 53 -2.46 8.52 9.52
N ASP A 54 -1.98 8.91 10.69
CA ASP A 54 -2.77 8.94 11.93
C ASP A 54 -3.54 10.26 12.14
N GLY A 55 -4.33 10.35 13.20
CA GLY A 55 -5.08 11.57 13.55
C GLY A 55 -4.20 12.77 13.94
N ASN A 56 -2.89 12.57 14.15
CA ASN A 56 -1.90 13.64 14.35
C ASN A 56 -1.16 13.99 13.05
N GLN A 57 -1.66 13.53 11.91
CA GLN A 57 -1.07 13.72 10.58
C GLN A 57 0.35 13.16 10.45
N LYS A 58 0.68 12.13 11.23
CA LYS A 58 1.95 11.42 11.11
C LYS A 58 1.79 10.20 10.22
N THR A 59 2.71 10.03 9.27
CA THR A 59 2.81 8.82 8.46
C THR A 59 2.99 7.61 9.37
N THR A 60 2.14 6.60 9.20
CA THR A 60 2.19 5.35 9.98
C THR A 60 2.86 4.21 9.22
N HIS A 61 2.82 4.25 7.89
CA HIS A 61 3.43 3.26 7.02
C HIS A 61 3.97 3.93 5.76
N SER A 62 5.11 3.44 5.28
CA SER A 62 5.66 3.66 3.96
C SER A 62 4.97 2.78 2.91
N ASN A 63 5.14 3.10 1.64
CA ASN A 63 4.68 2.22 0.55
C ASN A 63 5.40 0.88 0.58
N THR A 64 6.68 0.87 0.92
CA THR A 64 7.48 -0.35 1.10
C THR A 64 6.85 -1.24 2.17
N GLU A 65 6.54 -0.69 3.36
CA GLU A 65 5.92 -1.47 4.44
C GLU A 65 4.54 -2.03 4.04
N MET A 66 3.71 -1.23 3.37
CA MET A 66 2.40 -1.70 2.89
C MET A 66 2.54 -2.83 1.85
N ALA A 67 3.46 -2.69 0.89
CA ALA A 67 3.72 -3.71 -0.12
C ALA A 67 4.29 -4.99 0.50
N SER A 68 5.25 -4.87 1.42
CA SER A 68 5.83 -6.00 2.14
C SER A 68 4.78 -6.75 2.95
N ASN A 69 3.92 -6.06 3.70
CA ASN A 69 2.87 -6.71 4.49
C ASN A 69 1.86 -7.46 3.62
N ALA A 70 1.49 -6.90 2.46
CA ALA A 70 0.62 -7.57 1.51
C ALA A 70 1.30 -8.81 0.87
N ALA A 71 2.59 -8.70 0.54
CA ALA A 71 3.37 -9.79 -0.02
C ALA A 71 3.60 -10.93 0.99
N GLU A 72 3.88 -10.60 2.26
CA GLU A 72 4.00 -11.57 3.35
C GLU A 72 2.71 -12.39 3.49
N GLN A 73 1.54 -11.73 3.54
CA GLN A 73 0.26 -12.42 3.58
C GLN A 73 0.04 -13.33 2.36
N CYS A 74 0.48 -12.91 1.17
CA CYS A 74 0.39 -13.71 -0.05
C CYS A 74 1.24 -14.99 0.03
N LEU A 75 2.50 -14.84 0.46
CA LEU A 75 3.46 -15.95 0.61
C LEU A 75 3.01 -16.94 1.68
N ASP A 76 2.55 -16.46 2.83
CA ASP A 76 2.04 -17.28 3.93
C ASP A 76 0.86 -18.14 3.49
N ARG A 77 -0.10 -17.54 2.76
CA ARG A 77 -1.26 -18.26 2.21
C ARG A 77 -0.90 -19.25 1.11
N ALA A 78 0.16 -18.98 0.37
CA ALA A 78 0.65 -19.88 -0.67
C ALA A 78 1.39 -21.10 -0.10
N PHE A 79 1.85 -21.03 1.15
CA PHE A 79 2.77 -22.01 1.76
C PHE A 79 4.04 -22.22 0.93
N ILE A 80 4.50 -21.16 0.25
CA ILE A 80 5.69 -21.20 -0.60
C ILE A 80 6.87 -20.66 0.21
N PRO A 81 7.96 -21.43 0.35
CA PRO A 81 9.17 -20.93 1.00
C PRO A 81 9.81 -19.83 0.16
N ARG A 82 10.41 -18.83 0.80
CA ARG A 82 10.98 -17.62 0.17
C ARG A 82 11.98 -17.95 -0.94
N GLU A 83 12.72 -19.05 -0.79
CA GLU A 83 13.72 -19.56 -1.73
C GLU A 83 13.14 -20.05 -3.07
N LYS A 84 11.82 -20.25 -3.14
CA LYS A 84 11.11 -20.64 -4.37
C LYS A 84 10.58 -19.46 -5.17
N VAL A 85 10.68 -18.23 -4.63
CA VAL A 85 10.34 -17.02 -5.37
C VAL A 85 11.45 -16.76 -6.39
N GLY A 86 11.12 -16.78 -7.68
CA GLY A 86 12.11 -16.54 -8.75
C GLY A 86 12.25 -15.09 -9.17
N MET A 87 11.20 -14.28 -8.95
CA MET A 87 11.14 -12.88 -9.35
C MET A 87 10.20 -12.10 -8.44
N LEU A 88 10.55 -10.85 -8.16
CA LEU A 88 9.68 -9.88 -7.48
C LEU A 88 9.49 -8.63 -8.36
N ALA A 89 8.26 -8.39 -8.81
CA ALA A 89 7.88 -7.14 -9.47
C ALA A 89 7.05 -6.28 -8.52
N VAL A 90 7.44 -5.02 -8.36
CA VAL A 90 6.77 -4.06 -7.46
C VAL A 90 6.47 -2.77 -8.20
N ALA A 91 5.25 -2.27 -8.04
CA ALA A 91 4.76 -1.07 -8.72
C ALA A 91 4.15 -0.09 -7.72
N SER A 92 4.44 1.20 -7.87
CA SER A 92 3.70 2.29 -7.23
C SER A 92 3.86 3.57 -8.03
N THR A 93 2.76 4.30 -8.23
CA THR A 93 2.76 5.62 -8.87
C THR A 93 3.73 6.58 -8.18
N GLN A 94 3.88 6.47 -6.87
CA GLN A 94 4.88 7.19 -6.10
C GLN A 94 5.51 6.23 -5.09
N GLY A 95 6.76 5.84 -5.33
CA GLY A 95 7.56 5.11 -4.34
C GLY A 95 8.02 6.02 -3.20
N ASP A 96 8.50 5.42 -2.12
CA ASP A 96 9.03 6.15 -0.95
C ASP A 96 10.25 7.00 -1.30
N LEU A 97 11.05 6.54 -2.27
CA LEU A 97 12.26 7.18 -2.75
C LEU A 97 12.27 7.21 -4.28
N PRO A 98 12.92 8.21 -4.91
CA PRO A 98 13.15 8.21 -6.36
C PRO A 98 14.07 7.07 -6.80
N ALA A 99 15.05 6.72 -5.96
CA ALA A 99 15.95 5.59 -6.11
C ALA A 99 16.51 5.21 -4.73
N PRO A 100 16.88 3.93 -4.49
CA PRO A 100 16.72 2.77 -5.38
C PRO A 100 15.25 2.41 -5.63
N GLY A 101 14.99 1.54 -6.60
CA GLY A 101 13.64 1.10 -6.92
C GLY A 101 12.97 0.38 -5.73
N MET A 102 11.66 0.57 -5.57
CA MET A 102 10.90 0.03 -4.43
C MET A 102 10.99 -1.50 -4.32
N ALA A 103 11.19 -2.22 -5.44
CA ALA A 103 11.38 -3.67 -5.41
C ALA A 103 12.62 -4.10 -4.61
N SER A 104 13.71 -3.31 -4.61
CA SER A 104 14.89 -3.59 -3.78
C SER A 104 14.56 -3.48 -2.30
N MET A 105 13.76 -2.47 -1.94
CA MET A 105 13.34 -2.23 -0.55
C MET A 105 12.41 -3.35 -0.05
N VAL A 106 11.44 -3.77 -0.88
CA VAL A 106 10.52 -4.87 -0.55
C VAL A 106 11.26 -6.21 -0.50
N GLN A 107 12.19 -6.48 -1.43
CA GLN A 107 13.03 -7.68 -1.41
C GLN A 107 13.79 -7.80 -0.08
N ALA A 108 14.43 -6.70 0.36
CA ALA A 108 15.14 -6.65 1.63
C ALA A 108 14.20 -6.86 2.83
N SER A 109 13.04 -6.19 2.82
CA SER A 109 12.04 -6.29 3.90
C SER A 109 11.46 -7.70 4.04
N LEU A 110 11.28 -8.43 2.93
CA LEU A 110 10.75 -9.79 2.92
C LEU A 110 11.83 -10.85 3.20
N GLY A 111 13.12 -10.46 3.27
CA GLY A 111 14.22 -11.41 3.41
C GLY A 111 14.31 -12.39 2.23
N LEU A 112 13.93 -11.96 1.02
CA LEU A 112 14.03 -12.79 -0.18
C LEU A 112 15.51 -12.96 -0.59
N PRO A 113 15.88 -14.09 -1.19
CA PRO A 113 17.23 -14.27 -1.73
C PRO A 113 17.52 -13.29 -2.87
N ALA A 114 18.75 -13.30 -3.38
CA ALA A 114 19.12 -12.57 -4.58
C ALA A 114 18.38 -13.13 -5.81
N ILE A 115 17.26 -12.50 -6.15
CA ILE A 115 16.35 -12.86 -7.25
C ILE A 115 16.24 -11.71 -8.23
N GLU A 116 15.63 -11.96 -9.39
CA GLU A 116 15.29 -10.89 -10.32
C GLU A 116 14.26 -9.94 -9.69
N ILE A 117 14.52 -8.64 -9.76
CA ILE A 117 13.62 -7.62 -9.25
C ILE A 117 13.29 -6.59 -10.33
N LEU A 118 12.03 -6.14 -10.34
CA LEU A 118 11.53 -5.11 -11.25
C LEU A 118 10.78 -4.03 -10.46
N THR A 119 11.16 -2.77 -10.63
CA THR A 119 10.37 -1.61 -10.16
C THR A 119 9.71 -0.91 -11.34
N THR A 120 8.43 -0.60 -11.21
CA THR A 120 7.67 0.18 -12.21
C THR A 120 6.81 1.26 -11.52
N HIS A 121 6.38 2.27 -12.28
CA HIS A 121 5.68 3.47 -11.81
C HIS A 121 4.33 3.63 -12.51
#